data_AF-A0A3D4JCZ4-F1
#
_entry.id   AF-A0A3D4JCZ4-F1
#
_cell.length_a   1.000
_cell.length_b   1.000
_cell.length_c   1.000
_cell.angle_alpha   90.00
_cell.angle_beta   90.00
_cell.angle_gamma   90.00
#
_symmetry.space_group_name_H-M   'P 1'
#
loop_
_entity.id
_entity.type
_entity.pdbx_description
1 polymer ?
#
loop_
_entity_poly.entity_id
_entity_poly.type
_entity_poly.pdbx_seq_one_letter_code
_entity_poly.pdbx_strand_id
1 'polypeptide(L)'
;KPLASRRGPMFLQLPPSYSPTLIDDLAKFLESFPKDVRLGVEVRHLDWFDQANRKMLNDLLTQNKMARVVIDTRPIRNMAGDESIKDSAYESLLEARERKPDVPVFEEQTTDFTFLRYIGHPEMSQNQVWVEEWVERIVNQLSTKNEAYVFCHTPDNYLAPYLCKEIHQRVASQIKINSLAWNEIESDIPKQANLF
;
A
#
# COMPACT_ATOMS: atom_id res chain seq x y z
N LYS A 1 -12.44 15.40 18.96
CA LYS A 1 -11.50 14.49 18.27
C LYS A 1 -11.14 15.11 16.91
N PRO A 2 -9.90 15.58 16.68
CA PRO A 2 -9.57 16.48 15.55
C PRO A 2 -9.81 15.91 14.14
N LEU A 3 -9.76 14.58 13.98
CA LEU A 3 -9.86 13.93 12.66
C LEU A 3 -11.24 13.34 12.32
N ALA A 4 -12.15 13.24 13.31
CA ALA A 4 -13.54 12.77 13.22
C ALA A 4 -13.88 11.85 12.00
N SER A 5 -14.68 12.34 11.05
CA SER A 5 -15.17 11.64 9.85
C SER A 5 -14.18 11.64 8.68
N ARG A 6 -13.03 12.30 8.80
CA ARG A 6 -11.98 12.37 7.77
C ARG A 6 -10.89 11.31 7.96
N ARG A 7 -11.11 10.33 8.83
CA ARG A 7 -10.14 9.25 9.11
C ARG A 7 -10.30 8.12 8.10
N GLY A 8 -9.24 7.88 7.32
CA GLY A 8 -9.02 6.58 6.68
C GLY A 8 -8.63 5.50 7.71
N PRO A 9 -8.30 4.27 7.26
CA PRO A 9 -7.82 3.22 8.14
C PRO A 9 -6.52 3.63 8.83
N MET A 10 -6.39 3.26 10.10
CA MET A 10 -5.12 3.29 10.81
C MET A 10 -4.20 2.23 10.24
N PHE A 11 -2.90 2.39 10.48
CA PHE A 11 -1.87 1.50 9.96
C PHE A 11 -0.97 0.99 11.09
N LEU A 12 -0.92 -0.33 11.26
CA LEU A 12 0.02 -1.04 12.13
C LEU A 12 1.03 -1.78 11.27
N GLN A 13 2.30 -1.42 11.41
CA GLN A 13 3.40 -2.09 10.72
C GLN A 13 4.24 -2.87 11.72
N LEU A 14 4.23 -4.20 11.61
CA LEU A 14 5.04 -5.08 12.45
C LEU A 14 6.45 -5.24 11.86
N PRO A 15 7.51 -5.21 12.69
CA PRO A 15 8.89 -5.30 12.20
C PRO A 15 9.25 -6.71 11.72
N PRO A 16 10.36 -6.89 10.98
CA PRO A 16 10.84 -8.20 10.54
C PRO A 16 11.15 -9.17 11.68
N SER A 17 11.42 -8.69 12.90
CA SER A 17 11.63 -9.51 14.09
C SER A 17 10.34 -10.06 14.70
N TYR A 18 9.17 -9.63 14.24
CA TYR A 18 7.88 -10.06 14.76
C TYR A 18 7.41 -11.33 14.03
N SER A 19 7.80 -12.49 14.53
CA SER A 19 7.53 -13.81 13.94
C SER A 19 6.11 -14.32 14.25
N PRO A 20 5.63 -15.35 13.51
CA PRO A 20 4.36 -16.04 13.78
C PRO A 20 4.20 -16.58 15.21
N THR A 21 5.30 -16.83 15.92
CA THR A 21 5.28 -17.25 17.33
C THR A 21 4.65 -16.22 18.27
N LEU A 22 4.48 -14.97 17.82
CA LEU A 22 3.85 -13.88 18.56
C LEU A 22 2.37 -13.68 18.19
N ILE A 23 1.73 -14.63 17.51
CA ILE A 23 0.31 -14.51 17.12
C ILE A 23 -0.62 -14.22 18.31
N ASP A 24 -0.38 -14.82 19.48
CA ASP A 24 -1.19 -14.59 20.68
C ASP A 24 -1.03 -13.16 21.23
N ASP A 25 0.13 -12.55 21.05
CA ASP A 25 0.38 -11.16 21.39
C ASP A 25 -0.39 -10.23 20.44
N LEU A 26 -0.31 -10.51 19.12
CA LEU A 26 -1.07 -9.79 18.11
C LEU A 26 -2.57 -9.90 18.35
N ALA A 27 -3.07 -11.08 18.70
CA ALA A 27 -4.48 -11.31 19.00
C ALA A 27 -4.96 -10.43 20.15
N LYS A 28 -4.22 -10.39 21.27
CA LYS A 28 -4.54 -9.51 22.41
C LYS A 28 -4.57 -8.03 22.03
N PHE A 29 -3.59 -7.59 21.22
CA PHE A 29 -3.58 -6.22 20.73
C PHE A 29 -4.85 -5.92 19.90
N LEU A 30 -5.17 -6.75 18.91
CA LEU A 30 -6.32 -6.55 18.02
C LEU A 30 -7.65 -6.64 18.76
N GLU A 31 -7.77 -7.50 19.77
CA GLU A 31 -8.93 -7.60 20.66
C GLU A 31 -9.17 -6.28 21.41
N SER A 32 -8.10 -5.68 21.93
CA SER A 32 -8.16 -4.40 22.66
C SER A 32 -8.28 -3.16 21.77
N PHE A 33 -8.01 -3.29 20.46
CA PHE A 33 -8.04 -2.16 19.53
C PHE A 33 -9.47 -1.61 19.36
N PRO A 34 -9.67 -0.28 19.29
CA PRO A 34 -10.99 0.31 19.14
C PRO A 34 -11.74 -0.21 17.90
N LYS A 35 -12.91 -0.82 18.12
CA LYS A 35 -13.70 -1.48 17.06
C LYS A 35 -14.39 -0.51 16.11
N ASP A 36 -14.47 0.77 16.45
CA ASP A 36 -14.94 1.86 15.59
C ASP A 36 -13.85 2.42 14.66
N VAL A 37 -12.63 1.89 14.73
CA VAL A 37 -11.48 2.33 13.95
C VAL A 37 -11.02 1.20 13.04
N ARG A 38 -11.05 1.44 11.72
CA ARG A 38 -10.50 0.51 10.73
C ARG A 38 -8.98 0.45 10.86
N LEU A 39 -8.41 -0.75 10.72
CA LEU A 39 -6.96 -0.98 10.84
C LEU A 39 -6.47 -1.85 9.68
N GLY A 40 -5.35 -1.45 9.10
CA GLY A 40 -4.50 -2.31 8.29
C GLY A 40 -3.29 -2.80 9.08
N VAL A 41 -2.99 -4.09 9.00
CA VAL A 41 -1.82 -4.73 9.61
C VAL A 41 -0.84 -5.21 8.54
N GLU A 42 0.39 -4.70 8.53
CA GLU A 42 1.50 -5.17 7.69
C GLU A 42 2.44 -6.04 8.52
N VAL A 43 2.75 -7.24 8.03
CA VAL A 43 3.78 -8.13 8.58
C VAL A 43 5.00 -8.15 7.67
N ARG A 44 6.20 -8.23 8.26
CA ARG A 44 7.47 -8.24 7.51
C ARG A 44 8.35 -9.45 7.76
N HIS A 45 8.01 -10.30 8.73
CA HIS A 45 8.72 -11.56 8.94
C HIS A 45 8.29 -12.57 7.86
N LEU A 46 9.25 -13.18 7.17
CA LEU A 46 9.00 -14.08 6.03
C LEU A 46 8.11 -15.29 6.37
N ASP A 47 8.25 -15.85 7.57
CA ASP A 47 7.41 -16.97 8.02
C ASP A 47 5.91 -16.66 8.00
N TRP A 48 5.47 -15.40 8.04
CA TRP A 48 4.04 -15.07 7.88
C TRP A 48 3.48 -15.36 6.47
N PHE A 49 4.33 -15.70 5.52
CA PHE A 49 3.98 -15.86 4.11
C PHE A 49 3.91 -17.33 3.68
N ASP A 50 4.34 -18.28 4.52
CA ASP A 50 4.03 -19.70 4.31
C ASP A 50 2.51 -19.96 4.45
N GLN A 51 2.03 -21.05 3.86
CA GLN A 51 0.60 -21.31 3.77
C GLN A 51 -0.11 -21.40 5.14
N ALA A 52 0.52 -22.01 6.14
CA ALA A 52 -0.10 -22.25 7.44
C ALA A 52 -0.18 -20.95 8.25
N ASN A 53 0.94 -20.23 8.37
CA ASN A 53 1.02 -18.97 9.10
C ASN A 53 0.24 -17.86 8.40
N ARG A 54 0.23 -17.83 7.06
CA ARG A 54 -0.59 -16.90 6.28
C ARG A 54 -2.07 -17.11 6.56
N LYS A 55 -2.54 -18.35 6.54
CA LYS A 55 -3.93 -18.68 6.86
C LYS A 55 -4.29 -18.28 8.29
N MET A 56 -3.44 -18.63 9.26
CA MET A 56 -3.64 -18.26 10.67
C MET A 56 -3.78 -16.74 10.85
N LEU A 57 -2.89 -15.96 10.24
CA LEU A 57 -2.95 -14.49 10.27
C LEU A 57 -4.23 -13.97 9.60
N ASN A 58 -4.57 -14.48 8.41
CA ASN A 58 -5.75 -14.02 7.68
C ASN A 58 -7.05 -14.33 8.46
N ASP A 59 -7.14 -15.48 9.11
CA ASP A 59 -8.28 -15.84 9.96
C ASP A 59 -8.42 -14.88 11.14
N LEU A 60 -7.32 -14.57 11.85
CA LEU A 60 -7.30 -13.62 12.97
C LEU A 60 -7.76 -12.21 12.53
N LEU A 61 -7.24 -11.73 11.40
CA LEU A 61 -7.58 -10.42 10.86
C LEU A 61 -9.06 -10.37 10.42
N THR A 62 -9.55 -11.43 9.79
CA THR A 62 -10.96 -11.55 9.37
C THR A 62 -11.91 -11.51 10.56
N GLN A 63 -11.60 -12.26 11.63
CA GLN A 63 -12.39 -12.26 12.85
C GLN A 63 -12.49 -10.87 13.49
N ASN A 64 -11.45 -10.05 13.34
CA ASN A 64 -11.40 -8.69 13.86
C ASN A 64 -11.82 -7.61 12.86
N LYS A 65 -12.20 -7.98 11.62
CA LYS A 65 -12.54 -7.05 10.52
C LYS A 65 -11.41 -6.06 10.20
N MET A 66 -10.18 -6.56 10.20
CA MET A 66 -8.97 -5.77 9.92
C MET A 66 -8.36 -6.19 8.59
N ALA A 67 -7.78 -5.23 7.87
CA ALA A 67 -7.12 -5.52 6.60
C ALA A 67 -5.72 -6.06 6.85
N ARG A 68 -5.33 -7.08 6.09
CA ARG A 68 -3.93 -7.36 5.80
C ARG A 68 -3.45 -6.31 4.82
N VAL A 69 -2.43 -5.55 5.22
CA VAL A 69 -1.76 -4.62 4.33
C VAL A 69 -0.86 -5.42 3.41
N VAL A 70 -1.02 -5.19 2.11
CA VAL A 70 -0.11 -5.71 1.10
C VAL A 70 0.93 -4.64 0.82
N ILE A 71 2.20 -4.97 1.01
CA ILE A 71 3.30 -4.16 0.50
C ILE A 71 3.85 -4.82 -0.76
N ASP A 72 3.88 -4.08 -1.85
CA ASP A 72 4.46 -4.55 -3.10
C ASP A 72 5.75 -3.82 -3.41
N THR A 73 6.85 -4.55 -3.29
CA THR A 73 8.21 -4.06 -3.56
C THR A 73 8.80 -4.64 -4.83
N ARG A 74 8.03 -5.45 -5.59
CA ARG A 74 8.50 -5.99 -6.88
C ARG A 74 8.92 -4.88 -7.85
N PRO A 75 8.23 -3.72 -7.96
CA PRO A 75 8.63 -2.67 -8.88
C PRO A 75 9.98 -2.06 -8.54
N ILE A 76 10.20 -1.61 -7.29
CA ILE A 76 11.48 -1.04 -6.88
C ILE A 76 12.63 -2.04 -7.00
N ARG A 77 12.39 -3.36 -6.89
CA ARG A 77 13.43 -4.39 -7.04
C ARG A 77 13.72 -4.78 -8.48
N ASN A 78 12.92 -4.35 -9.44
CA ASN A 78 13.25 -4.53 -10.85
C ASN A 78 14.51 -3.72 -11.17
N MET A 79 15.48 -4.36 -11.83
CA MET A 79 16.74 -3.74 -12.22
C MET A 79 16.69 -3.17 -13.65
N ALA A 80 15.66 -3.51 -14.44
CA ALA A 80 15.54 -2.99 -15.80
C ALA A 80 15.36 -1.46 -15.78
N GLY A 81 16.09 -0.74 -16.62
CA GLY A 81 16.07 0.73 -16.66
C GLY A 81 17.01 1.40 -15.65
N ASP A 82 17.66 0.64 -14.77
CA ASP A 82 18.66 1.17 -13.84
C ASP A 82 19.85 1.82 -14.55
N GLU A 83 20.18 1.38 -15.77
CA GLU A 83 21.27 1.94 -16.58
C GLU A 83 21.09 3.43 -16.92
N SER A 84 19.86 3.94 -16.82
CA SER A 84 19.53 5.35 -17.03
C SER A 84 19.74 6.22 -15.77
N ILE A 85 19.97 5.59 -14.61
CA ILE A 85 20.07 6.24 -13.31
C ILE A 85 21.54 6.54 -13.01
N LYS A 86 21.84 7.81 -12.67
CA LYS A 86 23.21 8.29 -12.48
C LYS A 86 23.72 8.03 -11.06
N ASP A 87 24.95 7.50 -10.94
CA ASP A 87 25.80 7.40 -9.75
C ASP A 87 25.08 7.53 -8.39
N SER A 88 25.06 8.73 -7.77
CA SER A 88 24.52 8.92 -6.42
C SER A 88 23.03 8.60 -6.29
N ALA A 89 22.25 8.74 -7.36
CA ALA A 89 20.85 8.34 -7.39
C ALA A 89 20.70 6.82 -7.44
N TYR A 90 21.64 6.13 -8.09
CA TYR A 90 21.70 4.67 -8.12
C TYR A 90 22.07 4.09 -6.76
N GLU A 91 23.07 4.65 -6.07
CA GLU A 91 23.40 4.24 -4.69
C GLU A 91 22.21 4.44 -3.73
N SER A 92 21.54 5.59 -3.85
CA SER A 92 20.33 5.87 -3.06
C SER A 92 19.19 4.87 -3.34
N LEU A 93 19.07 4.41 -4.59
CA LEU A 93 18.11 3.38 -4.99
C LEU A 93 18.48 2.01 -4.40
N LEU A 94 19.76 1.62 -4.41
CA LEU A 94 20.22 0.39 -3.78
C LEU A 94 19.95 0.40 -2.27
N GLU A 95 20.31 1.48 -1.57
CA GLU A 95 19.97 1.62 -0.15
C GLU A 95 18.46 1.54 0.11
N ALA A 96 17.66 2.15 -0.76
CA ALA A 96 16.21 2.10 -0.64
C ALA A 96 15.70 0.65 -0.77
N ARG A 97 16.20 -0.12 -1.76
CA ARG A 97 15.87 -1.54 -2.00
C ARG A 97 16.19 -2.41 -0.79
N GLU A 98 17.38 -2.26 -0.20
CA GLU A 98 17.83 -3.04 0.97
C GLU A 98 16.97 -2.79 2.22
N ARG A 99 16.48 -1.55 2.39
CA ARG A 99 15.64 -1.20 3.55
C ARG A 99 14.19 -1.67 3.43
N LYS A 100 13.68 -1.94 2.22
CA LYS A 100 12.29 -2.41 2.06
C LYS A 100 12.23 -3.91 2.35
N PRO A 101 11.14 -4.41 2.97
CA PRO A 101 10.95 -5.85 3.11
C PRO A 101 10.86 -6.49 1.71
N ASP A 102 11.40 -7.69 1.55
CA ASP A 102 11.21 -8.49 0.34
C ASP A 102 10.25 -9.63 0.66
N VAL A 103 8.95 -9.38 0.48
CA VAL A 103 7.90 -10.31 0.89
C VAL A 103 6.98 -10.68 -0.27
N PRO A 104 6.47 -11.91 -0.35
CA PRO A 104 5.50 -12.31 -1.36
C PRO A 104 4.22 -11.46 -1.33
N VAL A 105 3.62 -11.24 -2.50
CA VAL A 105 2.34 -10.56 -2.67
C VAL A 105 1.22 -11.58 -2.79
N PHE A 106 0.16 -11.41 -1.99
CA PHE A 106 -1.04 -12.27 -2.00
C PHE A 106 -2.31 -11.43 -2.17
N GLU A 107 -3.34 -12.04 -2.76
CA GLU A 107 -4.61 -11.37 -3.12
C GLU A 107 -5.72 -11.53 -2.07
N GLU A 108 -5.44 -12.23 -0.97
CA GLU A 108 -6.43 -12.59 0.04
C GLU A 108 -6.95 -11.34 0.78
N GLN A 109 -8.25 -11.09 0.67
CA GLN A 109 -8.92 -10.05 1.45
C GLN A 109 -9.35 -10.59 2.82
N THR A 110 -9.18 -9.74 3.83
CA THR A 110 -9.48 -10.04 5.24
C THR A 110 -10.57 -9.11 5.81
N THR A 111 -11.05 -8.16 5.01
CA THR A 111 -12.12 -7.22 5.38
C THR A 111 -12.72 -6.57 4.13
N ASP A 112 -13.68 -5.67 4.31
CA ASP A 112 -14.38 -4.90 3.26
C ASP A 112 -13.54 -3.80 2.56
N PHE A 113 -12.22 -3.81 2.76
CA PHE A 113 -11.31 -2.92 2.05
C PHE A 113 -9.93 -3.53 1.82
N THR A 114 -9.29 -3.05 0.75
CA THR A 114 -7.89 -3.32 0.45
C THR A 114 -7.02 -2.19 0.98
N PHE A 115 -5.88 -2.55 1.54
CA PHE A 115 -4.84 -1.62 1.93
C PHE A 115 -3.54 -2.00 1.21
N LEU A 116 -3.20 -1.25 0.16
CA LEU A 116 -2.02 -1.46 -0.66
C LEU A 116 -0.97 -0.39 -0.37
N ARG A 117 0.26 -0.83 -0.14
CA ARG A 117 1.46 0.00 -0.15
C ARG A 117 2.31 -0.37 -1.36
N TYR A 118 2.20 0.40 -2.42
CA TYR A 118 2.92 0.16 -3.66
C TYR A 118 4.25 0.92 -3.66
N ILE A 119 5.36 0.19 -3.71
CA ILE A 119 6.71 0.76 -3.72
C ILE A 119 7.25 0.72 -5.15
N GLY A 120 7.11 1.86 -5.83
CA GLY A 120 7.40 2.03 -7.23
C GLY A 120 8.89 2.12 -7.55
N HIS A 121 9.20 1.75 -8.79
CA HIS A 121 10.48 2.01 -9.43
C HIS A 121 10.61 3.51 -9.78
N PRO A 122 11.81 4.14 -9.68
CA PRO A 122 12.00 5.53 -10.06
C PRO A 122 11.80 5.80 -11.56
N GLU A 123 12.09 4.83 -12.41
CA GLU A 123 11.73 4.89 -13.84
C GLU A 123 10.26 4.44 -14.03
N MET A 124 9.40 5.36 -14.46
CA MET A 124 7.94 5.16 -14.52
C MET A 124 7.55 3.99 -15.43
N SER A 125 8.24 3.83 -16.57
CA SER A 125 7.97 2.75 -17.52
C SER A 125 8.11 1.36 -16.90
N GLN A 126 8.97 1.20 -15.89
CA GLN A 126 9.15 -0.08 -15.20
C GLN A 126 7.95 -0.43 -14.30
N ASN A 127 7.15 0.53 -13.87
CA ASN A 127 6.01 0.25 -13.01
C ASN A 127 4.84 -0.40 -13.76
N GLN A 128 4.83 -0.33 -15.10
CA GLN A 128 3.66 -0.61 -15.93
C GLN A 128 3.03 -1.99 -15.67
N VAL A 129 3.83 -3.06 -15.68
CA VAL A 129 3.33 -4.44 -15.51
C VAL A 129 2.62 -4.61 -14.18
N TRP A 130 3.22 -4.13 -13.09
CA TRP A 130 2.64 -4.25 -11.75
C TRP A 130 1.48 -3.28 -11.53
N VAL A 131 1.52 -2.09 -12.15
CA VAL A 131 0.38 -1.18 -12.13
C VAL A 131 -0.84 -1.82 -12.81
N GLU A 132 -0.66 -2.46 -13.96
CA GLU A 132 -1.74 -3.16 -14.66
C GLU A 132 -2.32 -4.29 -13.81
N GLU A 133 -1.47 -5.13 -13.20
CA GLU A 133 -1.87 -6.17 -12.26
C GLU A 133 -2.72 -5.61 -11.10
N TRP A 134 -2.29 -4.50 -10.49
CA TRP A 134 -3.03 -3.88 -9.38
C TRP A 134 -4.30 -3.17 -9.81
N VAL A 135 -4.32 -2.54 -10.97
CA VAL A 135 -5.52 -1.89 -11.51
C VAL A 135 -6.63 -2.92 -11.67
N GLU A 136 -6.35 -4.08 -12.27
CA GLU A 136 -7.34 -5.15 -12.42
C GLU A 136 -7.89 -5.59 -11.05
N ARG A 137 -7.01 -5.84 -10.08
CA ARG A 137 -7.41 -6.22 -8.72
C ARG A 137 -8.28 -5.16 -8.04
N ILE A 138 -7.90 -3.89 -8.13
CA ILE A 138 -8.65 -2.79 -7.52
C ILE A 138 -10.01 -2.66 -8.19
N VAL A 139 -10.10 -2.73 -9.52
CA VAL A 139 -11.38 -2.67 -10.25
C VAL A 139 -12.31 -3.80 -9.83
N ASN A 140 -11.80 -5.03 -9.73
CA ASN A 140 -12.57 -6.19 -9.27
C ASN A 140 -13.13 -5.98 -7.85
N GLN A 141 -12.32 -5.40 -6.94
CA GLN A 141 -12.73 -5.14 -5.56
C GLN A 141 -13.75 -4.01 -5.45
N LEU A 142 -13.55 -2.91 -6.18
CA LEU A 142 -14.49 -1.79 -6.20
C LEU A 142 -15.85 -2.22 -6.78
N SER A 143 -15.87 -3.20 -7.69
CA SER A 143 -17.08 -3.77 -8.26
C SER A 143 -17.94 -4.51 -7.23
N THR A 144 -17.35 -5.01 -6.14
CA THR A 144 -18.08 -5.68 -5.03
C THR A 144 -18.44 -4.73 -3.89
N LYS A 145 -18.43 -3.41 -4.12
CA LYS A 145 -18.65 -2.35 -3.11
C LYS A 145 -17.63 -2.31 -1.97
N ASN A 146 -16.46 -2.91 -2.16
CA ASN A 146 -15.35 -2.75 -1.23
C ASN A 146 -14.61 -1.45 -1.52
N GLU A 147 -13.83 -0.97 -0.54
CA GLU A 147 -12.99 0.22 -0.71
C GLU A 147 -11.53 -0.16 -0.96
N ALA A 148 -10.78 0.74 -1.60
CA ALA A 148 -9.34 0.56 -1.81
C ALA A 148 -8.57 1.77 -1.28
N TYR A 149 -7.61 1.51 -0.41
CA TYR A 149 -6.66 2.49 0.11
C TYR A 149 -5.29 2.17 -0.46
N VAL A 150 -4.84 2.97 -1.42
CA VAL A 150 -3.59 2.78 -2.15
C VAL A 150 -2.62 3.89 -1.79
N PHE A 151 -1.45 3.51 -1.28
CA PHE A 151 -0.38 4.42 -0.88
C PHE A 151 0.85 4.13 -1.75
N CYS A 152 1.26 5.10 -2.54
CA CYS A 152 2.43 5.01 -3.39
C CYS A 152 3.66 5.58 -2.69
N HIS A 153 4.81 4.96 -2.91
CA HIS A 153 6.11 5.50 -2.50
C HIS A 153 7.16 5.13 -3.53
N THR A 154 8.14 6.02 -3.71
CA THR A 154 9.28 5.87 -4.62
C THR A 154 10.52 6.38 -3.88
N PRO A 155 11.75 5.92 -4.22
CA PRO A 155 12.98 6.46 -3.61
C PRO A 155 13.09 7.98 -3.74
N ASP A 156 12.72 8.50 -4.92
CA ASP A 156 12.42 9.92 -5.10
C ASP A 156 10.95 10.18 -4.79
N ASN A 157 10.66 10.75 -3.61
CA ASN A 157 9.28 11.05 -3.19
C ASN A 157 8.55 12.03 -4.12
N TYR A 158 9.24 12.75 -5.01
CA TYR A 158 8.62 13.61 -6.00
C TYR A 158 7.73 12.82 -6.98
N LEU A 159 8.10 11.58 -7.28
CA LEU A 159 7.39 10.72 -8.24
C LEU A 159 6.18 10.00 -7.64
N ALA A 160 6.14 9.82 -6.32
CA ALA A 160 5.09 9.05 -5.64
C ALA A 160 3.66 9.58 -5.91
N PRO A 161 3.38 10.91 -5.92
CA PRO A 161 2.08 11.41 -6.33
C PRO A 161 1.74 11.00 -7.75
N TYR A 162 2.62 11.22 -8.73
CA TYR A 162 2.37 10.91 -10.14
C TYR A 162 2.07 9.41 -10.36
N LEU A 163 2.76 8.53 -9.65
CA LEU A 163 2.47 7.10 -9.67
C LEU A 163 1.05 6.79 -9.15
N CYS A 164 0.64 7.44 -8.07
CA CYS A 164 -0.73 7.35 -7.56
C CYS A 164 -1.76 7.95 -8.54
N LYS A 165 -1.41 9.00 -9.28
CA LYS A 165 -2.24 9.52 -10.39
C LYS A 165 -2.46 8.48 -11.45
N GLU A 166 -1.39 7.84 -11.89
CA GLU A 166 -1.41 6.85 -12.96
C GLU A 166 -2.31 5.68 -12.59
N ILE A 167 -2.14 5.12 -11.39
CA ILE A 167 -3.01 4.05 -10.88
C ILE A 167 -4.47 4.53 -10.83
N HIS A 168 -4.74 5.70 -10.26
CA HIS A 168 -6.11 6.23 -10.18
C HIS A 168 -6.74 6.41 -11.56
N GLN A 169 -6.03 7.00 -12.52
CA GLN A 169 -6.52 7.22 -13.88
C GLN A 169 -6.83 5.92 -14.60
N ARG A 170 -5.98 4.90 -14.45
CA ARG A 170 -6.21 3.57 -15.02
C ARG A 170 -7.37 2.83 -14.38
N VAL A 171 -7.60 2.99 -13.07
CA VAL A 171 -8.82 2.48 -12.42
C VAL A 171 -10.05 3.24 -12.91
N ALA A 172 -9.97 4.56 -12.96
CA ALA A 172 -11.09 5.43 -13.38
C ALA A 172 -11.52 5.21 -14.84
N SER A 173 -10.62 4.72 -15.71
CA SER A 173 -10.96 4.36 -17.08
C SER A 173 -11.78 3.07 -17.18
N GLN A 174 -11.77 2.23 -16.14
CA GLN A 174 -12.46 0.93 -16.11
C GLN A 174 -13.69 0.93 -15.21
N ILE A 175 -13.70 1.73 -14.13
CA ILE A 175 -14.82 1.83 -13.19
C ILE A 175 -15.02 3.27 -12.71
N LYS A 176 -16.28 3.65 -12.48
CA LYS A 176 -16.62 4.99 -12.00
C LYS A 176 -16.16 5.19 -10.55
N ILE A 177 -15.18 6.05 -10.36
CA ILE A 177 -14.71 6.54 -9.06
C ILE A 177 -14.70 8.06 -9.02
N ASN A 178 -14.59 8.65 -7.83
CA ASN A 178 -14.50 10.10 -7.68
C ASN A 178 -13.20 10.64 -8.32
N SER A 179 -13.29 11.84 -8.90
CA SER A 179 -12.12 12.60 -9.33
C SER A 179 -11.20 12.87 -8.14
N LEU A 180 -9.89 12.89 -8.41
CA LEU A 180 -8.93 13.38 -7.44
C LEU A 180 -9.03 14.91 -7.38
N ALA A 181 -9.02 15.49 -6.17
CA ALA A 181 -9.16 16.93 -5.96
C ALA A 181 -8.11 17.77 -6.71
N TRP A 182 -6.90 17.23 -6.92
CA TRP A 182 -5.85 17.90 -7.69
C TRP A 182 -6.11 18.04 -9.19
N ASN A 183 -7.14 17.37 -9.73
CA ASN A 183 -7.56 17.55 -11.12
C ASN A 183 -8.34 18.86 -11.27
N GLU A 184 -8.74 19.46 -10.15
CA GLU A 184 -9.52 20.70 -10.05
C GLU A 184 -8.65 21.86 -9.53
N ILE A 185 -7.36 21.62 -9.26
CA ILE A 185 -6.41 22.67 -8.86
C ILE A 185 -5.82 23.28 -10.14
N GLU A 186 -6.09 24.57 -10.37
CA GLU A 186 -5.43 25.35 -11.42
C GLU A 186 -3.92 25.41 -11.17
N SER A 187 -3.12 24.90 -12.11
CA SER A 187 -1.66 24.80 -12.01
C SER A 187 -0.95 26.15 -11.92
N ASP A 188 -1.61 27.23 -12.35
CA ASP A 188 -0.99 28.52 -12.59
C ASP A 188 -1.12 29.48 -11.40
N ILE A 189 -1.79 29.04 -10.32
CA ILE A 189 -1.96 29.84 -9.10
C ILE A 189 -1.41 29.04 -7.91
N PRO A 190 -0.17 29.31 -7.45
CA PRO A 190 0.34 28.73 -6.22
C PRO A 190 -0.56 29.16 -5.06
N LYS A 191 -1.42 28.26 -4.59
CA LYS A 191 -2.21 28.48 -3.38
C LYS A 191 -1.54 27.73 -2.24
N GLN A 192 -1.06 28.46 -1.25
CA GLN A 192 -0.65 27.86 0.02
C GLN A 192 -1.88 27.21 0.63
N ALA A 193 -1.83 25.88 0.79
CA ALA A 193 -2.88 25.18 1.51
C ALA A 193 -2.83 25.63 2.98
N ASN A 194 -3.85 26.33 3.43
CA ASN A 194 -4.00 26.61 4.85
C ASN A 194 -4.36 25.29 5.54
N LEU A 195 -3.50 24.86 6.46
CA LEU A 195 -3.92 23.95 7.51
C LEU A 195 -4.78 24.79 8.46
N PHE A 196 -6.06 24.44 8.54
CA PHE A 196 -7.15 25.08 9.30
C PHE A 196 -7.97 26.12 8.54
#